data_AF-G1VCW5-F1
#
_entry.id   AF-G1VCW5-F1
#
_cell.length_a   1.000
_cell.length_b   1.000
_cell.length_c   1.000
_cell.angle_alpha   90.00
_cell.angle_beta   90.00
_cell.angle_gamma   90.00
#
_symmetry.space_group_name_H-M   'P 1'
#
loop_
_entity.id
_entity.type
_entity.pdbx_description
1 polymer ?
#
loop_
_entity_poly.entity_id
_entity_poly.type
_entity_poly.pdbx_seq_one_letter_code
_entity_poly.pdbx_strand_id
1 'polypeptide(L)'
;MKGLGIIVSVLLLCVAGLLLYILSLAPQTNIILVDAALVAGFHYSRGDRELLQILYGSEKRLLMAEYVLLSTPLIAICALRLYWVPLLVCVAIAIVLPMLPRPRLQFTMFTYPFLLKGSYQYAGSMRTLLIPYLLGILSSCMGLLYHNINITYATLLLFVYLLGFLICQPVRKSHLMFYSSPLRMIHLQSIYAVGNTFVLLCPFFAILLIHKADALVIGEVVMIYILATLFLFQSELIRYFKIDNPIVIMIVLSALFMVDAVGYMKTVMIPLAAFTTLLLSFMVYSKYSA
;
A
#
# COMPACT_ATOMS: atom_id res chain seq x y z
N MET A 1 -16.64 -21.45 17.03
CA MET A 1 -16.17 -21.06 15.68
C MET A 1 -17.12 -21.40 14.51
N LYS A 2 -18.31 -22.00 14.72
CA LYS A 2 -19.22 -22.39 13.61
C LYS A 2 -20.18 -21.28 13.12
N GLY A 3 -20.42 -20.22 13.90
CA GLY A 3 -21.34 -19.12 13.53
C GLY A 3 -20.72 -17.99 12.70
N LEU A 4 -19.42 -17.71 12.86
CA LEU A 4 -18.74 -16.66 12.09
C LEU A 4 -18.60 -17.00 10.60
N GLY A 5 -18.47 -18.30 10.28
CA GLY A 5 -18.27 -18.77 8.90
C GLY A 5 -19.41 -18.38 7.97
N ILE A 6 -20.67 -18.51 8.42
CA ILE A 6 -21.83 -18.17 7.61
C ILE A 6 -21.87 -16.65 7.32
N ILE A 7 -21.65 -15.83 8.35
CA ILE A 7 -21.65 -14.37 8.21
C ILE A 7 -20.54 -13.92 7.24
N VAL A 8 -19.33 -14.47 7.39
CA VAL A 8 -18.20 -14.17 6.50
C VAL A 8 -18.45 -14.65 5.08
N SER A 9 -19.02 -15.84 4.89
CA SER A 9 -19.37 -16.36 3.55
C SER A 9 -20.44 -15.51 2.86
N VAL A 10 -21.49 -15.10 3.57
CA VAL A 10 -22.53 -14.21 3.03
C VAL A 10 -21.92 -12.85 2.68
N LEU A 11 -21.07 -12.29 3.53
CA LEU A 11 -20.37 -11.03 3.26
C LEU A 11 -19.50 -11.14 1.98
N LEU A 12 -18.73 -12.22 1.84
CA LEU A 12 -17.90 -12.46 0.65
C LEU A 12 -18.74 -12.61 -0.62
N LEU A 13 -19.89 -13.31 -0.53
CA LEU A 13 -20.83 -13.41 -1.65
C LEU A 13 -21.42 -12.05 -2.03
N CYS A 14 -21.79 -11.22 -1.04
CA CYS A 14 -22.29 -9.86 -1.30
C CYS A 14 -21.21 -8.99 -1.96
N VAL A 15 -19.96 -9.04 -1.48
CA VAL A 15 -18.84 -8.31 -2.07
C VAL A 15 -18.55 -8.79 -3.49
N ALA A 16 -18.52 -10.11 -3.71
CA ALA A 16 -18.31 -10.69 -5.03
C ALA A 16 -19.44 -10.31 -6.00
N GLY A 17 -20.70 -10.38 -5.56
CA GLY A 17 -21.86 -9.97 -6.35
C GLY A 17 -21.84 -8.49 -6.71
N LEU A 18 -21.49 -7.62 -5.76
CA LEU A 18 -21.34 -6.18 -5.99
C LEU A 18 -20.23 -5.89 -7.02
N LEU A 19 -19.08 -6.57 -6.89
CA LEU A 19 -17.98 -6.44 -7.84
C LEU A 19 -18.42 -6.85 -9.26
N LEU A 20 -19.10 -7.98 -9.40
CA LEU A 20 -19.63 -8.44 -10.69
C LEU A 20 -20.67 -7.47 -11.26
N TYR A 21 -21.54 -6.90 -10.42
CA TYR A 21 -22.49 -5.88 -10.84
C TYR A 21 -21.78 -4.62 -11.36
N ILE A 22 -20.78 -4.10 -10.65
CA ILE A 22 -19.99 -2.94 -11.08
C ILE A 22 -19.28 -3.25 -12.41
N LEU A 23 -18.68 -4.44 -12.55
CA LEU A 23 -18.03 -4.87 -13.79
C LEU A 23 -19.03 -5.02 -14.95
N SER A 24 -20.27 -5.42 -14.67
CA SER A 24 -21.32 -5.49 -15.69
C SER A 24 -21.65 -4.12 -16.29
N LEU A 25 -21.47 -3.04 -15.53
CA LEU A 25 -21.67 -1.66 -15.98
C LEU A 25 -20.43 -1.06 -16.64
N ALA A 26 -19.25 -1.66 -16.43
CA ALA A 26 -17.98 -1.11 -16.89
C ALA A 26 -17.81 -1.16 -18.43
N PRO A 27 -16.92 -0.32 -19.00
CA PRO A 27 -16.50 -0.42 -20.40
C PRO A 27 -15.86 -1.79 -20.73
N GLN A 28 -16.00 -2.21 -21.99
CA GLN A 28 -15.49 -3.50 -22.47
C GLN A 28 -14.00 -3.76 -22.22
N THR A 29 -13.17 -2.71 -22.25
CA THR A 29 -11.72 -2.80 -21.98
C THR A 29 -11.41 -3.17 -20.54
N ASN A 30 -12.23 -2.72 -19.59
CA ASN A 30 -12.00 -2.98 -18.17
C ASN A 30 -12.26 -4.45 -17.83
N ILE A 31 -13.20 -5.09 -18.52
CA ILE A 31 -13.49 -6.51 -18.34
C ILE A 31 -12.27 -7.36 -18.72
N ILE A 32 -11.64 -7.05 -19.85
CA ILE A 32 -10.41 -7.74 -20.31
C ILE A 32 -9.27 -7.53 -19.32
N LEU A 33 -9.07 -6.29 -18.85
CA LEU A 33 -7.99 -5.96 -17.90
C LEU A 33 -8.15 -6.69 -16.57
N VAL A 34 -9.38 -6.76 -16.05
CA VAL A 34 -9.69 -7.45 -14.80
C VAL A 34 -9.50 -8.95 -14.95
N ASP A 35 -9.96 -9.54 -16.05
CA ASP A 35 -9.73 -10.96 -16.36
C ASP A 35 -8.24 -11.29 -16.46
N ALA A 36 -7.49 -10.49 -17.22
CA ALA A 36 -6.04 -10.63 -17.35
C ALA A 36 -5.33 -10.54 -16.00
N ALA A 37 -5.67 -9.54 -15.17
CA ALA A 37 -5.08 -9.36 -13.85
C ALA A 37 -5.42 -10.51 -12.90
N LEU A 38 -6.65 -11.01 -12.94
CA LEU A 38 -7.12 -12.11 -12.09
C LEU A 38 -6.42 -13.42 -12.45
N VAL A 39 -6.43 -13.79 -13.73
CA VAL A 39 -5.81 -15.02 -14.23
C VAL A 39 -4.29 -14.95 -14.09
N ALA A 40 -3.65 -13.81 -14.39
CA ALA A 40 -2.21 -13.62 -14.20
C ALA A 40 -1.81 -13.65 -12.72
N GLY A 41 -2.56 -12.95 -11.86
CA GLY A 41 -2.30 -12.93 -10.43
C GLY A 41 -2.40 -14.33 -9.82
N PHE A 42 -3.43 -15.09 -10.18
CA PHE A 42 -3.60 -16.47 -9.73
C PHE A 42 -2.52 -17.40 -10.31
N HIS A 43 -2.16 -17.23 -11.58
CA HIS A 43 -1.05 -17.96 -12.18
C HIS A 43 0.24 -17.69 -11.39
N TYR A 44 0.75 -16.47 -11.35
CA TYR A 44 2.07 -16.19 -10.80
C TYR A 44 2.19 -16.35 -9.28
N SER A 45 1.09 -16.25 -8.51
CA SER A 45 1.11 -16.47 -7.05
C SER A 45 1.12 -17.96 -6.65
N ARG A 46 0.79 -18.87 -7.57
CA ARG A 46 0.61 -20.29 -7.26
C ARG A 46 1.94 -21.03 -7.11
N GLY A 47 2.15 -21.62 -5.91
CA GLY A 47 3.38 -22.31 -5.51
C GLY A 47 3.31 -23.85 -5.43
N ASP A 48 2.16 -24.48 -5.61
CA ASP A 48 1.93 -25.93 -5.47
C ASP A 48 2.07 -26.73 -6.79
N ARG A 49 2.74 -26.15 -7.79
CA ARG A 49 2.76 -26.64 -9.17
C ARG A 49 3.42 -28.02 -9.34
N GLU A 50 4.51 -28.27 -8.60
CA GLU A 50 5.19 -29.58 -8.59
C GLU A 50 4.28 -30.68 -8.03
N LEU A 51 3.51 -30.35 -6.98
CA LEU A 51 2.52 -31.27 -6.42
C LEU A 51 1.42 -31.60 -7.43
N LEU A 52 0.93 -30.60 -8.18
CA LEU A 52 -0.10 -30.80 -9.21
C LEU A 52 0.41 -31.65 -10.38
N GLN A 53 1.67 -31.48 -10.77
CA GLN A 53 2.28 -32.31 -11.80
C GLN A 53 2.38 -33.77 -11.35
N ILE A 54 2.74 -34.02 -10.08
CA ILE A 54 2.80 -35.37 -9.50
C ILE A 54 1.40 -36.00 -9.40
N LEU A 55 0.40 -35.23 -8.95
CA LEU A 55 -0.95 -35.74 -8.71
C LEU A 55 -1.75 -35.98 -10.00
N TYR A 56 -1.63 -35.09 -10.99
CA TYR A 56 -2.51 -35.09 -12.17
C TYR A 56 -1.79 -35.40 -13.49
N GLY A 57 -0.46 -35.55 -13.48
CA GLY A 57 0.36 -35.89 -14.66
C GLY A 57 0.48 -34.78 -15.72
N SER A 58 -0.54 -33.93 -15.89
CA SER A 58 -0.54 -32.80 -16.81
C SER A 58 -1.03 -31.52 -16.12
N GLU A 59 -0.11 -30.82 -15.51
CA GLU A 59 -0.38 -29.59 -14.76
C GLU A 59 -1.01 -28.49 -15.64
N LYS A 60 -0.62 -28.38 -16.92
CA LYS A 60 -1.21 -27.42 -17.88
C LYS A 60 -2.71 -27.58 -18.10
N ARG A 61 -3.23 -28.82 -18.16
CA ARG A 61 -4.67 -29.07 -18.40
C ARG A 61 -5.50 -28.66 -17.20
N LEU A 62 -5.00 -28.95 -16.01
CA LEU A 62 -5.65 -28.52 -14.76
C LEU A 62 -5.67 -26.99 -14.65
N LEU A 63 -4.52 -26.34 -14.93
CA LEU A 63 -4.45 -24.88 -14.93
C LEU A 63 -5.45 -24.25 -15.92
N MET A 64 -5.56 -24.81 -17.13
CA MET A 64 -6.52 -24.31 -18.12
C MET A 64 -7.96 -24.44 -17.63
N ALA A 65 -8.34 -25.57 -17.02
CA ALA A 65 -9.68 -25.76 -16.47
C ALA A 65 -9.99 -24.76 -15.33
N GLU A 66 -9.04 -24.56 -14.41
CA GLU A 66 -9.21 -23.61 -13.32
C GLU A 66 -9.27 -22.16 -13.81
N TYR A 67 -8.48 -21.79 -14.84
CA TYR A 67 -8.48 -20.41 -15.35
C TYR A 67 -9.75 -20.12 -16.15
N VAL A 68 -10.27 -21.10 -16.89
CA VAL A 68 -11.58 -20.98 -17.53
C VAL A 68 -12.67 -20.80 -16.47
N LEU A 69 -12.61 -21.56 -15.36
CA LEU A 69 -13.55 -21.40 -14.25
C LEU A 69 -13.46 -20.00 -13.63
N LEU A 70 -12.23 -19.50 -13.44
CA LEU A 70 -11.96 -18.17 -12.89
C LEU A 70 -12.46 -17.04 -13.81
N SER A 71 -12.32 -17.20 -15.13
CA SER A 71 -12.79 -16.26 -16.15
C SER A 71 -14.30 -16.37 -16.45
N THR A 72 -14.96 -17.46 -16.06
CA THR A 72 -16.38 -17.74 -16.35
C THR A 72 -17.34 -16.58 -16.04
N PRO A 73 -17.30 -15.93 -14.85
CA PRO A 73 -18.21 -14.82 -14.58
C PRO A 73 -17.99 -13.61 -15.51
N LEU A 74 -16.75 -13.35 -15.95
CA LEU A 74 -16.42 -12.27 -16.89
C LEU A 74 -16.86 -12.63 -18.31
N ILE A 75 -16.66 -13.89 -18.73
CA ILE A 75 -17.15 -14.44 -19.99
C ILE A 75 -18.68 -14.33 -20.06
N ALA A 76 -19.37 -14.66 -18.97
CA ALA A 76 -20.83 -14.55 -18.89
C ALA A 76 -21.30 -13.09 -19.03
N ILE A 77 -20.63 -12.14 -18.37
CA ILE A 77 -20.93 -10.69 -18.55
C ILE A 77 -20.73 -10.29 -20.02
N CYS A 78 -19.62 -10.68 -20.65
CA CYS A 78 -19.37 -10.38 -22.06
C CYS A 78 -20.44 -10.99 -22.98
N ALA A 79 -20.85 -12.23 -22.73
CA ALA A 79 -21.91 -12.90 -23.50
C ALA A 79 -23.25 -12.17 -23.36
N LEU A 80 -23.65 -11.83 -22.13
CA LEU A 80 -24.90 -11.12 -21.84
C LEU A 80 -24.93 -9.71 -22.47
N ARG A 81 -23.78 -9.05 -22.58
CA ARG A 81 -23.66 -7.73 -23.22
C ARG A 81 -23.31 -7.77 -24.71
N LEU A 82 -23.27 -8.97 -25.32
CA LEU A 82 -22.92 -9.17 -26.73
C LEU A 82 -21.52 -8.64 -27.12
N TYR A 83 -20.59 -8.65 -26.16
CA TYR A 83 -19.19 -8.25 -26.34
C TYR A 83 -18.33 -9.42 -26.80
N TRP A 84 -18.47 -9.80 -28.07
CA TRP A 84 -17.81 -10.98 -28.64
C TRP A 84 -16.27 -10.89 -28.65
N VAL A 85 -15.71 -9.73 -28.96
CA VAL A 85 -14.24 -9.56 -28.98
C VAL A 85 -13.64 -9.71 -27.57
N PRO A 86 -14.10 -8.98 -26.54
CA PRO A 86 -13.67 -9.21 -25.15
C PRO A 86 -13.86 -10.64 -24.67
N LEU A 87 -14.97 -11.29 -25.02
CA LEU A 87 -15.23 -12.69 -24.67
C LEU A 87 -14.12 -13.60 -25.19
N LEU A 88 -13.81 -13.50 -26.48
CA LEU A 88 -12.75 -14.30 -27.10
C LEU A 88 -11.38 -14.02 -26.47
N VAL A 89 -11.10 -12.76 -26.10
CA VAL A 89 -9.86 -12.39 -25.43
C VAL A 89 -9.78 -13.00 -24.03
N CYS A 90 -10.85 -12.97 -23.23
CA CYS A 90 -10.85 -13.61 -21.90
C CYS A 90 -10.63 -15.13 -22.00
N VAL A 91 -11.30 -15.79 -22.95
CA VAL A 91 -11.07 -17.22 -23.22
C VAL A 91 -9.63 -17.48 -23.66
N ALA A 92 -9.08 -16.64 -24.54
CA ALA A 92 -7.69 -16.77 -24.98
C ALA A 92 -6.70 -16.59 -23.83
N ILE A 93 -6.92 -15.64 -22.91
CA ILE A 93 -6.08 -15.45 -21.72
C ILE A 93 -6.06 -16.73 -20.86
N ALA A 94 -7.22 -17.31 -20.58
CA ALA A 94 -7.35 -18.52 -19.79
C ALA A 94 -6.63 -19.74 -20.39
N ILE A 95 -6.58 -19.85 -21.73
CA ILE A 95 -5.96 -20.97 -22.45
C ILE A 95 -4.47 -20.75 -22.68
N VAL A 96 -4.05 -19.53 -23.04
CA VAL A 96 -2.68 -19.23 -23.46
C VAL A 96 -1.75 -19.08 -22.25
N LEU A 97 -2.20 -18.46 -21.15
CA LEU A 97 -1.36 -18.20 -20.00
C LEU A 97 -0.75 -19.47 -19.36
N PRO A 98 -1.47 -20.60 -19.21
CA PRO A 98 -0.90 -21.89 -18.77
C PRO A 98 0.23 -22.42 -19.67
N MET A 99 0.24 -22.04 -20.95
CA MET A 99 1.21 -22.50 -21.93
C MET A 99 2.50 -21.66 -21.93
N LEU A 100 2.45 -20.44 -21.40
CA LEU A 100 3.60 -19.56 -21.35
C LEU A 100 4.62 -20.04 -20.32
N PRO A 101 5.93 -20.02 -20.66
CA PRO A 101 6.98 -20.31 -19.68
C PRO A 101 6.97 -19.22 -18.61
N ARG A 102 6.96 -19.61 -17.33
CA ARG A 102 7.09 -18.63 -16.25
C ARG A 102 8.52 -18.08 -16.22
N PRO A 103 8.72 -16.77 -16.29
CA PRO A 103 9.98 -16.21 -15.87
C PRO A 103 10.16 -16.52 -14.38
N ARG A 104 11.31 -17.10 -14.01
CA ARG A 104 11.74 -17.17 -12.61
C ARG A 104 12.09 -15.75 -12.20
N LEU A 105 11.09 -14.98 -11.79
CA LEU A 105 11.30 -13.64 -11.25
C LEU A 105 11.90 -13.82 -9.85
N GLN A 106 13.21 -14.02 -9.80
CA GLN A 106 13.99 -13.80 -8.58
C GLN A 106 14.01 -12.30 -8.35
N PHE A 107 13.02 -11.80 -7.63
CA PHE A 107 13.07 -10.45 -7.09
C PHE A 107 14.17 -10.42 -6.04
N THR A 108 15.39 -10.10 -6.45
CA THR A 108 16.42 -9.61 -5.53
C THR A 108 15.79 -8.44 -4.79
N MET A 109 15.75 -8.50 -3.45
CA MET A 109 15.08 -7.48 -2.64
C MET A 109 15.56 -6.10 -3.08
N PHE A 110 14.64 -5.27 -3.59
CA PHE A 110 15.00 -3.96 -4.06
C PHE A 110 15.58 -3.15 -2.89
N THR A 111 16.87 -2.85 -2.97
CA THR A 111 17.56 -2.01 -1.99
C THR A 111 17.35 -0.57 -2.41
N TYR A 112 16.59 0.19 -1.63
CA TYR A 112 16.42 1.63 -1.86
C TYR A 112 17.74 2.35 -1.52
N PRO A 113 18.53 2.80 -2.51
CA PRO A 113 19.88 3.28 -2.25
C PRO A 113 19.89 4.67 -1.60
N PHE A 114 18.78 5.40 -1.72
CA PHE A 114 18.65 6.77 -1.22
C PHE A 114 18.16 6.84 0.24
N LEU A 115 17.68 5.73 0.82
CA LEU A 115 17.29 5.72 2.23
C LEU A 115 18.52 5.83 3.13
N LEU A 116 18.34 6.47 4.28
CA LEU A 116 19.39 6.64 5.27
C LEU A 116 19.86 5.29 5.80
N LYS A 117 21.18 5.09 5.85
CA LYS A 117 21.80 3.86 6.37
C LYS A 117 21.39 3.65 7.84
N GLY A 118 21.03 2.40 8.16
CA GLY A 118 20.54 2.01 9.49
C GLY A 118 19.03 2.15 9.69
N SER A 119 18.28 2.73 8.75
CA SER A 119 16.82 2.81 8.80
C SER A 119 16.14 1.52 8.31
N TYR A 120 16.36 0.42 9.04
CA TYR A 120 15.83 -0.90 8.68
C TYR A 120 14.30 -0.94 8.58
N GLN A 121 13.60 -0.10 9.33
CA GLN A 121 12.14 0.03 9.31
C GLN A 121 11.67 0.54 7.95
N TYR A 122 12.21 1.67 7.50
CA TYR A 122 11.87 2.25 6.20
C TYR A 122 12.23 1.30 5.06
N ALA A 123 13.43 0.70 5.11
CA ALA A 123 13.84 -0.27 4.10
C ALA A 123 12.92 -1.51 4.08
N GLY A 124 12.50 -2.01 5.25
CA GLY A 124 11.57 -3.12 5.38
C GLY A 124 10.17 -2.79 4.87
N SER A 125 9.60 -1.68 5.32
CA SER A 125 8.27 -1.21 4.91
C SER A 125 8.20 -0.94 3.40
N MET A 126 9.26 -0.36 2.82
CA MET A 126 9.29 -0.10 1.39
C MET A 126 9.39 -1.36 0.53
N ARG A 127 9.88 -2.49 1.05
CA ARG A 127 9.80 -3.76 0.31
C ARG A 127 8.36 -4.21 0.12
N THR A 128 7.51 -4.00 1.13
CA THR A 128 6.08 -4.29 1.06
C THR A 128 5.33 -3.23 0.25
N LEU A 129 5.74 -1.96 0.36
CA LEU A 129 5.08 -0.83 -0.30
C LEU A 129 5.61 -0.53 -1.70
N LEU A 130 6.59 -1.24 -2.24
CA LEU A 130 7.16 -0.94 -3.56
C LEU A 130 6.08 -0.84 -4.64
N ILE A 131 5.18 -1.83 -4.70
CA ILE A 131 4.08 -1.82 -5.68
C ILE A 131 3.09 -0.68 -5.41
N PRO A 132 2.51 -0.52 -4.20
CA PRO A 132 1.67 0.64 -3.87
C PRO A 132 2.33 2.00 -4.15
N TYR A 133 3.63 2.14 -3.89
CA TYR A 133 4.39 3.36 -4.12
C TYR A 133 4.49 3.69 -5.61
N LEU A 134 4.86 2.71 -6.44
CA LEU A 134 4.89 2.88 -7.90
C LEU A 134 3.50 3.19 -8.47
N LEU A 135 2.46 2.51 -7.99
CA LEU A 135 1.08 2.80 -8.37
C LEU A 135 0.65 4.21 -7.95
N GLY A 136 1.08 4.68 -6.78
CA GLY A 136 0.85 6.04 -6.30
C GLY A 136 1.51 7.10 -7.20
N ILE A 137 2.76 6.86 -7.60
CA ILE A 137 3.48 7.74 -8.55
C ILE A 137 2.77 7.76 -9.90
N LEU A 138 2.43 6.59 -10.47
CA LEU A 138 1.72 6.52 -11.75
C LEU A 138 0.36 7.21 -11.69
N SER A 139 -0.37 7.05 -10.58
CA SER A 139 -1.65 7.71 -10.35
C SER A 139 -1.48 9.24 -10.23
N SER A 140 -0.40 9.71 -9.61
CA SER A 140 -0.04 11.14 -9.58
C SER A 140 0.28 11.68 -10.97
N CYS A 141 1.01 10.92 -11.80
CA CYS A 141 1.24 11.27 -13.21
C CYS A 141 -0.08 11.33 -14.00
N MET A 142 -1.02 10.42 -13.76
CA MET A 142 -2.36 10.50 -14.35
C MET A 142 -3.10 11.77 -13.87
N GLY A 143 -2.99 12.12 -12.59
CA GLY A 143 -3.51 13.38 -12.06
C GLY A 143 -2.95 14.60 -12.77
N LEU A 144 -1.65 14.59 -13.09
CA LEU A 144 -1.02 15.61 -13.92
C LEU A 144 -1.60 15.65 -15.34
N LEU A 145 -1.71 14.50 -16.02
CA LEU A 145 -2.22 14.41 -17.40
C LEU A 145 -3.68 14.85 -17.53
N TYR A 146 -4.52 14.58 -16.53
CA TYR A 146 -5.92 14.97 -16.51
C TYR A 146 -6.17 16.32 -15.82
N HIS A 147 -5.13 17.08 -15.51
CA HIS A 147 -5.21 18.37 -14.81
C HIS A 147 -6.02 18.30 -13.49
N ASN A 148 -5.91 17.18 -12.78
CA ASN A 148 -6.55 16.96 -11.49
C ASN A 148 -5.50 16.73 -10.39
N ILE A 149 -5.08 17.83 -9.76
CA ILE A 149 -4.07 17.82 -8.68
C ILE A 149 -4.51 17.05 -7.43
N ASN A 150 -5.82 16.90 -7.21
CA ASN A 150 -6.36 16.19 -6.03
C ASN A 150 -5.99 14.71 -6.03
N ILE A 151 -5.80 14.11 -7.21
CA ILE A 151 -5.34 12.72 -7.34
C ILE A 151 -3.92 12.58 -6.75
N THR A 152 -3.05 13.55 -7.01
CA THR A 152 -1.69 13.57 -6.47
C THR A 152 -1.70 13.74 -4.95
N TYR A 153 -2.52 14.65 -4.41
CA TYR A 153 -2.65 14.81 -2.95
C TYR A 153 -3.20 13.54 -2.28
N ALA A 154 -4.26 12.94 -2.84
CA ALA A 154 -4.87 11.74 -2.28
C ALA A 154 -3.90 10.55 -2.27
N THR A 155 -3.14 10.35 -3.35
CA THR A 155 -2.17 9.26 -3.46
C THR A 155 -0.95 9.47 -2.56
N LEU A 156 -0.47 10.71 -2.44
CA LEU A 156 0.59 11.07 -1.48
C LEU A 156 0.15 10.76 -0.05
N LEU A 157 -1.02 11.27 0.37
CA LEU A 157 -1.55 11.09 1.72
C LEU A 157 -1.79 9.61 2.03
N LEU A 158 -2.35 8.85 1.08
CA LEU A 158 -2.54 7.42 1.21
C LEU A 158 -1.19 6.69 1.41
N PHE A 159 -0.17 7.04 0.62
CA PHE A 159 1.15 6.45 0.76
C PHE A 159 1.77 6.74 2.13
N VAL A 160 1.70 7.99 2.61
CA VAL A 160 2.19 8.39 3.93
C VAL A 160 1.50 7.58 5.04
N TYR A 161 0.17 7.45 4.97
CA TYR A 161 -0.60 6.65 5.93
C TYR A 161 -0.16 5.17 5.95
N LEU A 162 -0.06 4.54 4.78
CA LEU A 162 0.36 3.14 4.66
C LEU A 162 1.79 2.92 5.17
N LEU A 163 2.68 3.89 4.91
CA LEU A 163 4.06 3.86 5.39
C LEU A 163 4.10 3.97 6.93
N GLY A 164 3.37 4.92 7.51
CA GLY A 164 3.27 5.07 8.98
C GLY A 164 2.74 3.81 9.65
N PHE A 165 1.73 3.18 9.06
CA PHE A 165 1.18 1.92 9.57
C PHE A 165 2.20 0.78 9.59
N LEU A 166 2.97 0.60 8.51
CA LEU A 166 3.98 -0.46 8.45
C LEU A 166 5.22 -0.18 9.31
N ILE A 167 5.55 1.10 9.51
CA ILE A 167 6.61 1.51 10.43
C ILE A 167 6.22 1.24 11.88
N CYS A 168 4.94 1.37 12.22
CA CYS A 168 4.39 1.14 13.55
C CYS A 168 4.30 -0.37 13.92
N GLN A 169 5.38 -1.11 13.70
CA GLN A 169 5.51 -2.51 14.10
C GLN A 169 6.12 -2.64 15.50
N PRO A 170 5.68 -3.63 16.30
CA PRO A 170 6.13 -3.79 17.68
C PRO A 170 7.63 -4.00 17.78
N VAL A 171 8.27 -3.26 18.69
CA VAL A 171 9.72 -3.32 18.88
C VAL A 171 10.12 -4.57 19.65
N ARG A 172 11.06 -5.34 19.09
CA ARG A 172 11.72 -6.43 19.83
C ARG A 172 12.63 -5.84 20.91
N LYS A 173 12.64 -6.44 22.10
CA LYS A 173 13.47 -5.98 23.23
C LYS A 173 14.96 -5.86 22.89
N SER A 174 15.48 -6.75 22.06
CA SER A 174 16.87 -6.71 21.57
C SER A 174 17.19 -5.45 20.76
N HIS A 175 16.21 -4.83 20.11
CA HIS A 175 16.41 -3.60 19.36
C HIS A 175 16.74 -2.42 20.27
N LEU A 176 16.23 -2.41 21.51
CA LEU A 176 16.49 -1.34 22.48
C LEU A 176 17.95 -1.36 22.97
N MET A 177 18.60 -2.52 22.96
CA MET A 177 19.99 -2.68 23.41
C MET A 177 21.01 -2.03 22.48
N PHE A 178 20.63 -1.66 21.26
CA PHE A 178 21.51 -0.95 20.32
C PHE A 178 21.63 0.56 20.60
N TYR A 179 20.84 1.10 21.52
CA TYR A 179 20.87 2.52 21.86
C TYR A 179 21.54 2.74 23.21
N SER A 180 22.50 3.66 23.25
CA SER A 180 23.21 4.03 24.48
C SER A 180 22.36 4.86 25.45
N SER A 181 21.38 5.61 24.95
CA SER A 181 20.44 6.38 25.75
C SER A 181 19.09 6.57 25.05
N PRO A 182 17.99 6.79 25.79
CA PRO A 182 16.67 7.07 25.22
C PRO A 182 16.68 8.34 24.35
N LEU A 183 17.45 9.36 24.75
CA LEU A 183 17.58 10.60 23.99
C LEU A 183 18.29 10.38 22.66
N ARG A 184 19.34 9.54 22.64
CA ARG A 184 20.03 9.17 21.40
C ARG A 184 19.12 8.37 20.46
N MET A 185 18.26 7.51 21.01
CA MET A 185 17.25 6.78 20.26
C MET A 185 16.26 7.74 19.59
N ILE A 186 15.63 8.63 20.35
CA ILE A 186 14.65 9.61 19.84
C ILE A 186 15.30 10.49 18.76
N HIS A 187 16.51 10.99 19.00
CA HIS A 187 17.26 11.80 18.04
C HIS A 187 17.59 11.03 16.73
N LEU A 188 17.94 9.75 16.82
CA LEU A 188 18.22 8.97 15.61
C LEU A 188 16.93 8.72 14.81
N GLN A 189 15.83 8.44 15.51
CA GLN A 189 14.53 8.24 14.86
C GLN A 189 14.01 9.52 14.19
N SER A 190 14.26 10.70 14.77
CA SER A 190 13.89 11.97 14.14
C SER A 190 14.71 12.23 12.86
N ILE A 191 16.02 11.94 12.87
CA ILE A 191 16.86 12.03 11.65
C ILE A 191 16.32 11.11 10.56
N TYR A 192 15.96 9.87 10.91
CA TYR A 192 15.39 8.92 9.96
C TYR A 192 14.05 9.40 9.42
N ALA A 193 13.17 9.93 10.27
CA ALA A 193 11.90 10.49 9.83
C ALA A 193 12.10 11.64 8.85
N VAL A 194 12.94 12.63 9.16
CA VAL A 194 13.21 13.79 8.29
C VAL A 194 13.80 13.34 6.95
N GLY A 195 14.92 12.62 6.97
CA GLY A 195 15.64 12.29 5.74
C GLY A 195 14.89 11.31 4.83
N ASN A 196 14.31 10.26 5.40
CA ASN A 196 13.59 9.27 4.58
C ASN A 196 12.27 9.81 4.05
N THR A 197 11.56 10.66 4.81
CA THR A 197 10.33 11.31 4.31
C THR A 197 10.65 12.17 3.09
N PHE A 198 11.73 12.96 3.14
CA PHE A 198 12.14 13.79 2.01
C PHE A 198 12.41 12.94 0.76
N VAL A 199 13.24 11.90 0.90
CA VAL A 199 13.61 11.01 -0.21
C VAL A 199 12.39 10.33 -0.81
N LEU A 200 11.49 9.81 0.03
CA LEU A 200 10.33 9.04 -0.44
C LEU A 200 9.24 9.93 -1.07
N LEU A 201 9.04 11.15 -0.57
CA LEU A 201 8.02 12.07 -1.10
C LEU A 201 8.52 12.94 -2.25
N CYS A 202 9.84 13.01 -2.48
CA CYS A 202 10.44 13.81 -3.55
C CYS A 202 9.79 13.60 -4.93
N PRO A 203 9.50 12.37 -5.41
CA PRO A 203 8.83 12.19 -6.69
C PRO A 203 7.42 12.81 -6.74
N PHE A 204 6.65 12.72 -5.65
CA PHE A 204 5.33 13.35 -5.58
C PHE A 204 5.42 14.87 -5.58
N PHE A 205 6.39 15.43 -4.85
CA PHE A 205 6.64 16.87 -4.84
C PHE A 205 7.05 17.39 -6.21
N ALA A 206 7.91 16.66 -6.93
CA ALA A 206 8.26 17.01 -8.31
C ALA A 206 7.02 17.06 -9.21
N ILE A 207 6.11 16.07 -9.11
CA ILE A 207 4.87 16.05 -9.90
C ILE A 207 3.95 17.23 -9.53
N LEU A 208 3.79 17.55 -8.24
CA LEU A 208 2.99 18.70 -7.80
C LEU A 208 3.55 20.02 -8.34
N LEU A 209 4.87 20.21 -8.29
CA LEU A 209 5.52 21.41 -8.80
C LEU A 209 5.44 21.53 -10.32
N ILE A 210 5.49 20.41 -11.06
CA ILE A 210 5.26 20.41 -12.51
C ILE A 210 3.81 20.80 -12.84
N HIS A 211 2.84 20.35 -12.03
CA HIS A 211 1.43 20.68 -12.22
C HIS A 211 1.17 22.18 -12.14
N LYS A 212 1.76 22.85 -11.14
CA LYS A 212 1.65 24.28 -10.96
C LYS A 212 2.82 24.82 -10.13
N ALA A 213 3.79 25.45 -10.79
CA ALA A 213 4.94 26.10 -10.14
C ALA A 213 4.57 27.50 -9.64
N ASP A 214 3.71 27.57 -8.63
CA ASP A 214 3.29 28.82 -7.98
C ASP A 214 3.84 28.86 -6.54
N ALA A 215 4.08 30.07 -5.99
CA ALA A 215 4.62 30.25 -4.65
C ALA A 215 3.74 29.59 -3.57
N LEU A 216 2.43 29.55 -3.82
CA LEU A 216 1.46 28.91 -2.95
C LEU A 216 1.64 27.38 -2.91
N VAL A 217 1.90 26.74 -4.06
CA VAL A 217 2.13 25.28 -4.16
C VAL A 217 3.47 24.90 -3.53
N ILE A 218 4.48 25.76 -3.64
CA ILE A 218 5.76 25.57 -2.92
C ILE A 218 5.51 25.56 -1.40
N GLY A 219 4.70 26.51 -0.90
CA GLY A 219 4.29 26.54 0.50
C GLY A 219 3.56 25.26 0.93
N GLU A 220 2.63 24.77 0.11
CA GLU A 220 1.90 23.51 0.35
C GLU A 220 2.83 22.30 0.41
N VAL A 221 3.81 22.19 -0.49
CA VAL A 221 4.80 21.11 -0.49
C VAL A 221 5.61 21.09 0.80
N VAL A 222 6.07 22.27 1.27
CA VAL A 222 6.79 22.39 2.53
C VAL A 222 5.90 21.98 3.71
N MET A 223 4.64 22.41 3.70
CA MET A 223 3.67 22.07 4.74
C MET A 223 3.39 20.57 4.80
N ILE A 224 3.15 19.93 3.66
CA ILE A 224 2.95 18.49 3.56
C ILE A 224 4.19 17.74 4.05
N TYR A 225 5.38 18.19 3.68
CA TYR A 225 6.62 17.59 4.14
C TYR A 225 6.76 17.63 5.66
N ILE A 226 6.50 18.78 6.29
CA ILE A 226 6.56 18.93 7.75
C ILE A 226 5.55 17.99 8.43
N LEU A 227 4.29 18.01 8.00
CA LEU A 227 3.22 17.22 8.60
C LEU A 227 3.43 15.71 8.40
N ALA A 228 3.85 15.29 7.21
CA ALA A 228 4.19 13.90 6.93
C ALA A 228 5.37 13.43 7.80
N THR A 229 6.38 14.29 8.00
CA THR A 229 7.52 13.98 8.86
C THR A 229 7.09 13.83 10.32
N LEU A 230 6.23 14.72 10.82
CA LEU A 230 5.67 14.63 12.18
C LEU A 230 4.88 13.33 12.35
N PHE A 231 3.96 13.02 11.43
CA PHE A 231 3.16 11.80 11.47
C PHE A 231 4.03 10.52 11.47
N LEU A 232 5.02 10.43 10.57
CA LEU A 232 5.89 9.27 10.48
C LEU A 232 6.78 9.13 11.72
N PHE A 233 7.21 10.25 12.31
CA PHE A 233 7.93 10.23 13.57
C PHE A 233 7.04 9.81 14.75
N GLN A 234 5.80 10.29 14.83
CA GLN A 234 4.82 9.82 15.82
C GLN A 234 4.57 8.30 15.68
N SER A 235 4.50 7.80 14.45
CA SER A 235 4.36 6.36 14.15
C SER A 235 5.57 5.56 14.66
N GLU A 236 6.80 6.07 14.49
CA GLU A 236 8.03 5.50 15.07
C GLU A 236 8.08 5.57 16.61
N LEU A 237 7.33 6.48 17.24
CA LEU A 237 7.28 6.58 18.70
C LEU A 237 6.24 5.61 19.30
N ILE A 238 5.09 5.44 18.63
CA ILE A 238 4.00 4.57 19.10
C ILE A 238 4.44 3.13 19.30
N ARG A 239 5.29 2.61 18.42
CA ARG A 239 5.81 1.23 18.50
C ARG A 239 6.50 0.88 19.83
N TYR A 240 6.96 1.88 20.59
CA TYR A 240 7.61 1.67 21.89
C TYR A 240 6.58 1.50 23.03
N PHE A 241 5.31 1.82 22.77
CA PHE A 241 4.22 1.46 23.63
C PHE A 241 3.80 0.03 23.30
N LYS A 242 3.70 -0.81 24.33
CA LYS A 242 3.36 -2.23 24.16
C LYS A 242 1.84 -2.32 23.98
N ILE A 243 1.38 -2.09 22.75
CA ILE A 243 -0.04 -2.21 22.37
C ILE A 243 -0.19 -3.54 21.65
N ASP A 244 -0.75 -4.53 22.34
CA ASP A 244 -0.87 -5.89 21.79
C ASP A 244 -2.06 -6.01 20.79
N ASN A 245 -2.99 -5.04 20.77
CA ASN A 245 -4.16 -5.05 19.90
C ASN A 245 -3.94 -4.22 18.61
N PRO A 246 -3.91 -4.86 17.41
CA PRO A 246 -3.67 -4.16 16.16
C PRO A 246 -4.79 -3.17 15.78
N ILE A 247 -6.02 -3.41 16.22
CA ILE A 247 -7.15 -2.51 15.96
C ILE A 247 -6.96 -1.19 16.71
N VAL A 248 -6.45 -1.25 17.96
CA VAL A 248 -6.18 -0.06 18.77
C VAL A 248 -5.07 0.77 18.13
N ILE A 249 -4.00 0.12 17.65
CA ILE A 249 -2.93 0.80 16.90
C ILE A 249 -3.50 1.49 15.67
N MET A 250 -4.35 0.80 14.90
CA MET A 250 -4.98 1.38 13.71
C MET A 250 -5.84 2.61 14.04
N ILE A 251 -6.63 2.57 15.12
CA ILE A 251 -7.46 3.71 15.56
C ILE A 251 -6.58 4.89 15.97
N VAL A 252 -5.54 4.65 16.79
CA VAL A 252 -4.63 5.70 17.26
C VAL A 252 -3.88 6.33 16.09
N LEU A 253 -3.33 5.51 15.19
CA LEU A 253 -2.60 5.97 14.01
C LEU A 253 -3.53 6.74 13.05
N SER A 254 -4.77 6.26 12.87
CA SER A 254 -5.79 6.98 12.09
C SER A 254 -6.13 8.33 12.69
N ALA A 255 -6.28 8.42 14.01
CA ALA A 255 -6.58 9.67 14.70
C ALA A 255 -5.43 10.68 14.54
N LEU A 256 -4.19 10.24 14.71
CA LEU A 256 -3.00 11.08 14.48
C LEU A 256 -2.90 11.53 13.03
N PHE A 257 -3.06 10.59 12.09
CA PHE A 257 -3.05 10.90 10.67
C PHE A 257 -4.10 11.94 10.30
N MET A 258 -5.30 11.87 10.89
CA MET A 258 -6.35 12.88 10.67
C MET A 258 -5.95 14.26 11.20
N VAL A 259 -5.26 14.35 12.35
CA VAL A 259 -4.73 15.62 12.86
C VAL A 259 -3.72 16.21 11.87
N ASP A 260 -2.77 15.41 11.40
CA ASP A 260 -1.74 15.85 10.45
C ASP A 260 -2.34 16.17 9.06
N ALA A 261 -3.27 15.37 8.56
CA ALA A 261 -3.94 15.59 7.27
C ALA A 261 -4.87 16.81 7.30
N VAL A 262 -5.57 17.08 8.41
CA VAL A 262 -6.32 18.33 8.57
C VAL A 262 -5.38 19.52 8.74
N GLY A 263 -4.19 19.32 9.31
CA GLY A 263 -3.12 20.31 9.36
C GLY A 263 -2.69 20.86 8.00
N TYR A 264 -2.83 20.06 6.95
CA TYR A 264 -2.62 20.53 5.59
C TYR A 264 -3.68 21.56 5.17
N MET A 265 -4.95 21.34 5.52
CA MET A 265 -6.05 22.25 5.17
C MET A 265 -6.18 23.45 6.12
N LYS A 266 -5.80 23.27 7.39
CA LYS A 266 -5.94 24.25 8.45
C LYS A 266 -4.65 24.35 9.25
N THR A 267 -3.93 25.45 9.03
CA THR A 267 -2.66 25.75 9.72
C THR A 267 -2.76 25.75 11.25
N VAL A 268 -3.96 25.98 11.80
CA VAL A 268 -4.24 25.92 13.25
C VAL A 268 -3.98 24.54 13.85
N MET A 269 -3.97 23.46 13.05
CA MET A 269 -3.69 22.10 13.55
C MET A 269 -2.20 21.76 13.59
N ILE A 270 -1.32 22.56 12.98
CA ILE A 270 0.15 22.32 13.01
C ILE A 270 0.70 22.36 14.44
N PRO A 271 0.35 23.36 15.29
CA PRO A 271 0.79 23.36 16.68
C PRO A 271 0.30 22.14 17.45
N LEU A 272 -0.90 21.64 17.14
CA LEU A 272 -1.45 20.43 17.77
C LEU A 272 -0.64 19.19 17.37
N ALA A 273 -0.31 19.03 16.08
CA ALA A 273 0.57 17.96 15.59
C ALA A 273 1.98 18.02 16.20
N ALA A 274 2.54 19.22 16.33
CA ALA A 274 3.83 19.41 16.99
C ALA A 274 3.75 19.06 18.49
N PHE A 275 2.68 19.47 19.17
CA PHE A 275 2.44 19.17 20.58
C PHE A 275 2.28 17.66 20.83
N THR A 276 1.49 16.94 20.03
CA THR A 276 1.33 15.49 20.16
C THR A 276 2.66 14.76 19.94
N THR A 277 3.46 15.22 18.99
CA THR A 277 4.81 14.69 18.73
C THR A 277 5.75 14.88 19.93
N LEU A 278 5.75 16.07 20.54
CA LEU A 278 6.54 16.36 21.74
C LEU A 278 6.08 15.53 22.94
N LEU A 279 4.76 15.41 23.14
CA LEU A 279 4.19 14.61 24.20
C LEU A 279 4.59 13.14 24.08
N LEU A 280 4.46 12.55 22.88
CA LEU A 280 4.88 11.17 22.62
C LEU A 280 6.38 10.99 22.85
N SER A 281 7.20 11.95 22.43
CA SER A 281 8.65 11.93 22.64
C SER A 281 8.99 11.94 24.14
N PHE A 282 8.32 12.80 24.91
CA PHE A 282 8.49 12.87 26.37
C PHE A 282 8.06 11.58 27.07
N MET A 283 6.92 11.00 26.68
CA MET A 283 6.43 9.74 27.24
C MET A 283 7.40 8.58 26.96
N VAL A 284 7.95 8.50 25.75
CA VAL A 284 8.98 7.50 25.41
C VAL A 284 10.25 7.74 26.23
N TYR A 285 10.71 8.99 26.33
CA TYR A 285 11.88 9.33 27.13
C TYR A 285 11.71 8.90 28.59
N SER A 286 10.61 9.30 29.23
CA SER A 286 10.32 8.99 30.64
C SER A 286 10.23 7.48 30.91
N LYS A 287 9.68 6.70 29.96
CA LYS A 287 9.52 5.25 30.10
C LYS A 287 10.85 4.49 30.10
N TYR A 288 11.86 4.98 29.38
CA TYR A 288 13.15 4.30 29.21
C TYR A 288 14.31 4.98 29.93
N SER A 289 14.06 6.11 30.60
CA SER A 289 15.04 6.78 31.48
C SER A 289 15.00 6.28 32.93
N ALA A 290 13.94 5.57 33.32
CA ALA A 290 13.74 4.95 34.64
C ALA A 290 14.30 3.52 34.65
#